data_AF-A0A4Q2YUI1-F1
#
_entry.id   AF-A0A4Q2YUI1-F1
#
_cell.length_a   1.000
_cell.length_b   1.000
_cell.length_c   1.000
_cell.angle_alpha   90.00
_cell.angle_beta   90.00
_cell.angle_gamma   90.00
#
_symmetry.space_group_name_H-M   'P 1'
#
loop_
_entity.id
_entity.type
_entity.pdbx_description
1 polymer ?
#
loop_
_entity_poly.entity_id
_entity_poly.type
_entity_poly.pdbx_seq_one_letter_code
_entity_poly.pdbx_strand_id
1 'polypeptide(L)'
;MAKENPIHKQQIDPVPMADRFPYYDLDGRLASNAAEIHSIIAGREEAVAAAYWSAFNALPTVDRKVEGDLLESYIRGSARHTVAKYADAAGQEVATIACQNAHMARRVKLPLASVMSCIAESQRLTIEYVVEACFGDAERLARLMSAVNRLALLEFDIMHRYAKKLDRAVISSERQTLAGDFDRSIASLVQDTDGVREQLAKQAASADMAAKGMIAKTSEVAAASEQSAMAMREAASTAAGLIRAIEDARSTAIQQATRGSVSANQSIQATIVEVQTSAQRIRDAMDAQAQTVTSITAAVDETALAADSMSSTIASIRNDSGMVASEISVLSQEFAKMGGRLQQLEQAASEFSRRVA
;
A
#
# COMPACT_ATOMS: atom_id res chain seq x y z
N MET A 1 38.87 16.28 67.51
CA MET A 1 37.56 16.20 66.82
C MET A 1 36.72 15.18 67.55
N ALA A 2 35.70 15.63 68.29
CA ALA A 2 34.76 14.73 68.95
C ALA A 2 34.07 13.87 67.88
N LYS A 3 34.27 12.56 67.93
CA LYS A 3 33.54 11.63 67.05
C LYS A 3 32.05 11.79 67.36
N GLU A 4 31.31 12.35 66.41
CA GLU A 4 29.85 12.44 66.48
C GLU A 4 29.25 11.07 66.86
N ASN A 5 28.34 11.10 67.82
CA ASN A 5 27.67 9.93 68.35
C ASN A 5 26.88 9.24 67.21
N PRO A 6 27.13 7.95 66.90
CA PRO A 6 26.52 7.25 65.75
C PRO A 6 24.98 7.22 65.75
N ILE A 7 24.33 7.55 66.88
CA ILE A 7 22.88 7.79 66.96
C ILE A 7 22.41 8.85 65.96
N HIS A 8 23.24 9.85 65.63
CA HIS A 8 22.82 10.99 64.81
C HIS A 8 22.67 10.67 63.32
N LYS A 9 23.20 9.56 62.80
CA LYS A 9 22.99 9.18 61.39
C LYS A 9 21.61 8.58 61.10
N GLN A 10 20.90 8.07 62.11
CA GLN A 10 19.55 7.51 61.95
C GLN A 10 18.45 8.36 62.59
N GLN A 11 18.78 9.41 63.37
CA GLN A 11 17.81 10.30 64.05
C GLN A 11 16.71 9.53 64.81
N ILE A 12 17.06 8.42 65.46
CA ILE A 12 16.10 7.67 66.27
C ILE A 12 16.23 8.14 67.71
N ASP A 13 15.18 8.78 68.22
CA ASP A 13 15.17 9.25 69.59
C ASP A 13 15.39 8.10 70.58
N PRO A 14 16.15 8.30 71.66
CA PRO A 14 16.29 7.31 72.72
C PRO A 14 14.92 6.98 73.33
N VAL A 15 14.82 5.81 73.96
CA VAL A 15 13.61 5.46 74.71
C VAL A 15 13.54 6.39 75.94
N PRO A 16 12.42 7.09 76.17
CA PRO A 16 12.28 7.96 77.35
C PRO A 16 12.24 7.12 78.63
N MET A 17 13.11 7.40 79.61
CA MET A 17 13.17 6.68 80.88
C MET A 17 11.85 6.81 81.66
N ALA A 18 11.22 7.99 81.59
CA ALA A 18 9.93 8.27 82.22
C ALA A 18 8.81 7.31 81.77
N ASP A 19 8.86 6.82 80.53
CA ASP A 19 7.86 5.87 79.99
C ASP A 19 8.07 4.44 80.49
N ARG A 20 9.22 4.14 81.09
CA ARG A 20 9.67 2.77 81.40
C ARG A 20 9.82 2.54 82.89
N PHE A 21 10.50 3.45 83.58
CA PHE A 21 10.82 3.33 85.00
C PHE A 21 9.60 2.97 85.88
N PRO A 22 8.39 3.55 85.68
CA PRO A 22 7.21 3.20 86.48
C PRO A 22 6.78 1.73 86.42
N TYR A 23 7.05 1.01 85.32
CA TYR A 23 6.75 -0.42 85.22
C TYR A 23 7.66 -1.28 86.10
N TYR A 24 8.80 -0.72 86.50
CA TYR A 24 9.81 -1.40 87.30
C TYR A 24 9.87 -0.88 88.73
N ASP A 25 9.37 0.33 89.02
CA ASP A 25 9.28 0.90 90.38
C ASP A 25 7.92 0.66 91.06
N LEU A 26 7.49 -0.61 91.15
CA LEU A 26 6.16 -1.00 91.63
C LEU A 26 5.87 -0.65 93.10
N ASP A 27 6.90 -0.48 93.93
CA ASP A 27 6.81 -0.18 95.35
C ASP A 27 7.27 1.25 95.71
N GLY A 28 7.65 2.06 94.71
CA GLY A 28 8.15 3.42 94.89
C GLY A 28 9.50 3.51 95.61
N ARG A 29 10.25 2.40 95.71
CA ARG A 29 11.52 2.30 96.45
C ARG A 29 12.71 1.98 95.55
N LEU A 30 12.51 1.77 94.25
CA LEU A 30 13.57 1.33 93.35
C LEU A 30 14.71 2.35 93.28
N ALA A 31 14.40 3.64 93.15
CA ALA A 31 15.41 4.70 93.11
C ALA A 31 16.20 4.81 94.42
N SER A 32 15.53 4.74 95.58
CA SER A 32 16.22 4.79 96.88
C SER A 32 17.09 3.55 97.12
N ASN A 33 16.61 2.37 96.73
CA ASN A 33 17.39 1.13 96.83
C ASN A 33 18.60 1.17 95.89
N ALA A 34 18.44 1.77 94.71
CA ALA A 34 19.55 1.98 93.77
C ALA A 34 20.63 2.90 94.37
N ALA A 35 20.24 4.02 94.99
CA ALA A 35 21.18 4.93 95.65
C ALA A 35 21.93 4.26 96.83
N GLU A 36 21.28 3.35 97.54
CA GLU A 36 21.93 2.54 98.57
C GLU A 36 22.97 1.58 97.95
N ILE A 37 22.63 0.92 96.83
CA ILE A 37 23.57 0.08 96.07
C ILE A 37 24.75 0.93 95.57
N HIS A 38 24.51 2.15 95.08
CA HIS A 38 25.57 3.06 94.68
C HIS A 38 26.57 3.30 95.81
N SER A 39 26.06 3.52 97.03
CA SER A 39 26.91 3.73 98.21
C SER A 39 27.73 2.48 98.57
N ILE A 40 27.16 1.28 98.40
CA ILE A 40 27.85 0.00 98.65
C ILE A 40 29.00 -0.23 97.67
N ILE A 41 28.80 0.09 96.39
CA ILE A 41 29.78 -0.16 95.33
C ILE A 41 30.74 1.01 95.10
N ALA A 42 30.67 2.07 95.91
CA ALA A 42 31.49 3.26 95.76
C ALA A 42 32.98 2.93 95.74
N GLY A 43 33.68 3.34 94.68
CA GLY A 43 35.09 3.04 94.45
C GLY A 43 35.37 1.65 93.84
N ARG A 44 34.33 0.86 93.55
CA ARG A 44 34.41 -0.47 92.91
C ARG A 44 33.79 -0.48 91.50
N GLU A 45 33.42 0.67 90.94
CA GLU A 45 32.69 0.78 89.67
C GLU A 45 33.55 0.34 88.47
N GLU A 46 34.85 0.62 88.50
CA GLU A 46 35.78 0.13 87.47
C GLU A 46 35.93 -1.40 87.50
N ALA A 47 35.86 -2.02 88.68
CA ALA A 47 35.88 -3.49 88.79
C ALA A 47 34.61 -4.11 88.21
N VAL A 48 33.44 -3.51 88.49
CA VAL A 48 32.15 -3.90 87.89
C VAL A 48 32.19 -3.76 86.37
N ALA A 49 32.76 -2.66 85.87
CA ALA A 49 32.94 -2.43 84.43
C ALA A 49 33.94 -3.40 83.78
N ALA A 50 35.03 -3.73 84.46
CA ALA A 50 36.02 -4.69 83.98
C ALA A 50 35.43 -6.10 83.87
N ALA A 51 34.54 -6.50 84.78
CA ALA A 51 33.83 -7.77 84.71
C ALA A 51 33.02 -7.91 83.40
N TYR A 52 32.33 -6.84 82.95
CA TYR A 52 31.65 -6.81 81.65
C TYR A 52 32.62 -7.10 80.50
N TRP A 53 33.74 -6.38 80.45
CA TRP A 53 34.65 -6.46 79.30
C TRP A 53 35.50 -7.73 79.30
N SER A 54 35.80 -8.28 80.48
CA SER A 54 36.38 -9.62 80.62
C SER A 54 35.43 -10.67 80.05
N ALA A 55 34.14 -10.62 80.43
CA ALA A 55 33.11 -11.51 79.88
C ALA A 55 32.95 -11.32 78.36
N PHE A 56 32.96 -10.07 77.88
CA PHE A 56 32.87 -9.74 76.45
C PHE A 56 34.03 -10.36 75.66
N ASN A 57 35.26 -10.19 76.13
CA ASN A 57 36.42 -10.79 75.49
C ASN A 57 36.42 -12.33 75.60
N ALA A 58 35.74 -12.92 76.59
CA ALA A 58 35.59 -14.37 76.69
C ALA A 58 34.51 -14.95 75.77
N LEU A 59 33.64 -14.13 75.18
CA LEU A 59 32.57 -14.62 74.30
C LEU A 59 33.12 -15.32 73.05
N PRO A 60 32.57 -16.50 72.66
CA PRO A 60 32.98 -17.21 71.44
C PRO A 60 32.72 -16.42 70.16
N THR A 61 31.73 -15.53 70.16
CA THR A 61 31.34 -14.72 68.99
C THR A 61 32.23 -13.49 68.79
N VAL A 62 33.19 -13.23 69.68
CA VAL A 62 34.08 -12.07 69.62
C VAL A 62 35.43 -12.52 69.05
N ASP A 63 35.60 -12.38 67.74
CA ASP A 63 36.84 -12.75 67.04
C ASP A 63 37.99 -11.80 67.35
N ARG A 64 37.69 -10.50 67.40
CA ARG A 64 38.66 -9.45 67.71
C ARG A 64 38.45 -8.96 69.14
N LYS A 65 39.38 -9.32 70.03
CA LYS A 65 39.35 -8.90 71.43
C LYS A 65 39.60 -7.39 71.56
N VAL A 66 39.03 -6.79 72.59
CA VAL A 66 39.24 -5.39 72.97
C VAL A 66 40.39 -5.33 73.96
N GLU A 67 41.48 -4.67 73.62
CA GLU A 67 42.74 -4.68 74.39
C GLU A 67 43.39 -3.29 74.43
N GLY A 68 44.39 -3.13 75.30
CA GLY A 68 45.17 -1.89 75.45
C GLY A 68 44.33 -0.67 75.84
N ASP A 69 44.76 0.52 75.39
CA ASP A 69 44.10 1.80 75.68
C ASP A 69 42.60 1.83 75.35
N LEU A 70 42.18 1.05 74.34
CA LEU A 70 40.78 0.96 73.96
C LEU A 70 39.94 0.25 75.03
N LEU A 71 40.47 -0.84 75.61
CA LEU A 71 39.84 -1.56 76.70
C LEU A 71 39.70 -0.65 77.93
N GLU A 72 40.76 0.08 78.29
CA GLU A 72 40.75 1.02 79.42
C GLU A 72 39.71 2.13 79.23
N SER A 73 39.63 2.68 78.01
CA SER A 73 38.62 3.70 77.67
C SER A 73 37.19 3.16 77.82
N TYR A 74 36.96 1.93 77.38
CA TYR A 74 35.66 1.28 77.47
C TYR A 74 35.29 0.90 78.91
N ILE A 75 36.23 0.44 79.72
CA ILE A 75 36.02 0.19 81.15
C ILE A 75 35.62 1.51 81.84
N ARG A 76 36.33 2.61 81.59
CA ARG A 76 35.97 3.92 82.15
C ARG A 76 34.60 4.42 81.70
N GLY A 77 34.23 4.14 80.45
CA GLY A 77 32.87 4.39 79.94
C GLY A 77 31.80 3.60 80.71
N SER A 78 32.00 2.29 80.84
CA SER A 78 31.07 1.39 81.55
C SER A 78 31.02 1.67 83.06
N ALA A 79 32.11 2.16 83.67
CA ALA A 79 32.13 2.58 85.07
C ALA A 79 31.23 3.81 85.29
N ARG A 80 31.30 4.80 84.39
CA ARG A 80 30.36 5.95 84.41
C ARG A 80 28.91 5.52 84.27
N HIS A 81 28.63 4.56 83.38
CA HIS A 81 27.29 3.97 83.27
C HIS A 81 26.85 3.27 84.56
N THR A 82 27.76 2.55 85.22
CA THR A 82 27.49 1.91 86.51
C THR A 82 27.13 2.94 87.58
N VAL A 83 27.86 4.06 87.65
CA VAL A 83 27.52 5.19 88.54
C VAL A 83 26.13 5.72 88.20
N ALA A 84 25.87 6.09 86.94
CA ALA A 84 24.58 6.65 86.52
C ALA A 84 23.41 5.71 86.86
N LYS A 85 23.57 4.41 86.59
CA LYS A 85 22.55 3.37 86.83
C LYS A 85 22.08 3.30 88.28
N TYR A 86 22.97 3.49 89.24
CA TYR A 86 22.63 3.37 90.65
C TYR A 86 22.43 4.73 91.35
N ALA A 87 23.16 5.77 90.94
CA ALA A 87 23.05 7.11 91.51
C ALA A 87 21.73 7.82 91.12
N ASP A 88 21.33 7.71 89.86
CA ASP A 88 20.11 8.29 89.30
C ASP A 88 19.40 7.26 88.41
N ALA A 89 18.87 6.21 89.06
CA ALA A 89 18.26 5.09 88.37
C ALA A 89 17.05 5.47 87.48
N ALA A 90 16.37 6.58 87.79
CA ALA A 90 15.25 7.12 87.00
C ALA A 90 15.72 8.14 85.94
N GLY A 91 17.01 8.43 85.88
CA GLY A 91 17.63 9.39 84.98
C GLY A 91 17.60 8.96 83.52
N GLN A 92 17.39 9.94 82.62
CA GLN A 92 17.38 9.71 81.17
C GLN A 92 18.74 9.24 80.64
N GLU A 93 19.84 9.54 81.34
CA GLU A 93 21.19 9.14 80.94
C GLU A 93 21.32 7.61 80.85
N VAL A 94 20.79 6.88 81.83
CA VAL A 94 20.82 5.41 81.87
C VAL A 94 20.12 4.82 80.65
N ALA A 95 18.93 5.33 80.32
CA ALA A 95 18.18 4.89 79.14
C ALA A 95 18.91 5.23 77.84
N THR A 96 19.56 6.39 77.80
CA THR A 96 20.32 6.87 76.63
C THR A 96 21.54 5.99 76.37
N ILE A 97 22.31 5.65 77.41
CA ILE A 97 23.46 4.75 77.30
C ILE A 97 23.00 3.34 76.90
N ALA A 98 21.90 2.84 77.47
CA ALA A 98 21.33 1.55 77.07
C ALA A 98 20.95 1.53 75.58
N CYS A 99 20.34 2.61 75.06
CA CYS A 99 20.05 2.76 73.63
C CYS A 99 21.33 2.82 72.78
N GLN A 100 22.38 3.53 73.24
CA GLN A 100 23.68 3.60 72.56
C GLN A 100 24.33 2.21 72.45
N ASN A 101 24.28 1.41 73.52
CA ASN A 101 24.81 0.05 73.52
C ASN A 101 24.07 -0.85 72.53
N ALA A 102 22.73 -0.81 72.52
CA ALA A 102 21.92 -1.53 71.55
C ALA A 102 22.21 -1.07 70.10
N HIS A 103 22.38 0.24 69.88
CA HIS A 103 22.77 0.79 68.58
C HIS A 103 24.12 0.26 68.11
N MET A 104 25.13 0.30 68.98
CA MET A 104 26.48 -0.14 68.65
C MET A 104 26.51 -1.63 68.34
N ALA A 105 25.86 -2.46 69.17
CA ALA A 105 25.74 -3.89 68.95
C ALA A 105 25.15 -4.19 67.57
N ARG A 106 24.06 -3.52 67.19
CA ARG A 106 23.48 -3.63 65.85
C ARG A 106 24.46 -3.20 64.75
N ARG A 107 25.16 -2.08 64.93
CA ARG A 107 26.11 -1.54 63.94
C ARG A 107 27.23 -2.52 63.62
N VAL A 108 27.72 -3.24 64.62
CA VAL A 108 28.77 -4.26 64.45
C VAL A 108 28.21 -5.68 64.28
N LYS A 109 26.89 -5.82 64.09
CA LYS A 109 26.18 -7.10 63.92
C LYS A 109 26.38 -8.08 65.08
N LEU A 110 26.60 -7.56 66.28
CA LEU A 110 26.67 -8.35 67.50
C LEU A 110 25.24 -8.66 67.99
N PRO A 111 24.93 -9.93 68.30
CA PRO A 111 23.65 -10.29 68.92
C PRO A 111 23.44 -9.50 70.21
N LEU A 112 22.24 -8.96 70.43
CA LEU A 112 21.93 -8.23 71.66
C LEU A 112 22.08 -9.12 72.91
N ALA A 113 21.85 -10.43 72.75
CA ALA A 113 22.10 -11.42 73.80
C ALA A 113 23.55 -11.40 74.32
N SER A 114 24.54 -11.13 73.47
CA SER A 114 25.95 -11.00 73.87
C SER A 114 26.16 -9.82 74.82
N VAL A 115 25.52 -8.68 74.55
CA VAL A 115 25.56 -7.51 75.43
C VAL A 115 24.90 -7.84 76.78
N MET A 116 23.75 -8.51 76.74
CA MET A 116 22.99 -8.87 77.95
C MET A 116 23.74 -9.87 78.83
N SER A 117 24.41 -10.86 78.26
CA SER A 117 25.22 -11.82 79.02
C SER A 117 26.39 -11.13 79.71
N CYS A 118 27.03 -10.15 79.06
CA CYS A 118 28.11 -9.39 79.68
C CYS A 118 27.61 -8.46 80.79
N ILE A 119 26.42 -7.87 80.64
CA ILE A 119 25.77 -7.09 81.70
C ILE A 119 25.47 -7.97 82.92
N ALA A 120 25.05 -9.22 82.71
CA ALA A 120 24.78 -10.16 83.80
C ALA A 120 26.06 -10.44 84.64
N GLU A 121 27.24 -10.48 84.02
CA GLU A 121 28.51 -10.64 84.76
C GLU A 121 28.88 -9.41 85.61
N SER A 122 28.64 -8.19 85.12
CA SER A 122 28.76 -7.00 85.97
C SER A 122 27.76 -6.99 87.12
N GLN A 123 26.55 -7.48 86.88
CA GLN A 123 25.53 -7.58 87.91
C GLN A 123 25.88 -8.63 88.96
N ARG A 124 26.45 -9.78 88.56
CA ARG A 124 26.98 -10.77 89.49
C ARG A 124 27.97 -10.15 90.47
N LEU A 125 28.93 -9.35 89.99
CA LEU A 125 29.90 -8.69 90.88
C LEU A 125 29.25 -7.63 91.78
N THR A 126 28.26 -6.89 91.27
CA THR A 126 27.46 -5.97 92.10
C THR A 126 26.74 -6.73 93.22
N ILE A 127 26.13 -7.87 92.89
CA ILE A 127 25.43 -8.75 93.82
C ILE A 127 26.37 -9.24 94.91
N GLU A 128 27.60 -9.63 94.57
CA GLU A 128 28.61 -10.06 95.55
C GLU A 128 28.92 -8.96 96.56
N TYR A 129 29.07 -7.71 96.12
CA TYR A 129 29.28 -6.56 97.02
C TYR A 129 28.06 -6.26 97.90
N VAL A 130 26.84 -6.42 97.35
CA VAL A 130 25.60 -6.27 98.12
C VAL A 130 25.48 -7.37 99.18
N VAL A 131 25.81 -8.63 98.84
CA VAL A 131 25.82 -9.76 99.77
C VAL A 131 26.81 -9.51 100.92
N GLU A 132 28.02 -9.06 100.61
CA GLU A 132 29.04 -8.71 101.60
C GLU A 132 28.55 -7.59 102.54
N ALA A 133 27.97 -6.51 101.99
CA ALA A 133 27.51 -5.36 102.76
C ALA A 133 26.24 -5.61 103.60
N CYS A 134 25.46 -6.66 103.27
CA CYS A 134 24.24 -7.04 103.97
C CYS A 134 24.42 -8.26 104.88
N PHE A 135 25.66 -8.63 105.23
CA PHE A 135 25.93 -9.78 106.07
C PHE A 135 25.14 -9.70 107.39
N GLY A 136 24.30 -10.72 107.65
CA GLY A 136 23.44 -10.78 108.84
C GLY A 136 22.08 -10.07 108.71
N ASP A 137 21.78 -9.42 107.58
CA ASP A 137 20.51 -8.71 107.32
C ASP A 137 19.84 -9.24 106.05
N ALA A 138 19.02 -10.29 106.22
CA ALA A 138 18.34 -10.97 105.13
C ALA A 138 17.28 -10.10 104.44
N GLU A 139 16.61 -9.21 105.19
CA GLU A 139 15.57 -8.33 104.64
C GLU A 139 16.18 -7.26 103.73
N ARG A 140 17.28 -6.62 104.19
CA ARG A 140 18.04 -5.69 103.38
C ARG A 140 18.63 -6.36 102.15
N LEU A 141 19.20 -7.55 102.30
CA LEU A 141 19.74 -8.31 101.17
C LEU A 141 18.65 -8.58 100.12
N ALA A 142 17.48 -9.10 100.52
CA ALA A 142 16.38 -9.38 99.59
C ALA A 142 15.90 -8.11 98.87
N ARG A 143 15.81 -6.98 99.57
CA ARG A 143 15.41 -5.68 99.01
C ARG A 143 16.41 -5.18 97.95
N LEU A 144 17.70 -5.19 98.25
CA LEU A 144 18.73 -4.71 97.32
C LEU A 144 18.94 -5.65 96.14
N MET A 145 18.88 -6.97 96.35
CA MET A 145 18.89 -7.96 95.27
C MET A 145 17.71 -7.77 94.30
N SER A 146 16.51 -7.53 94.83
CA SER A 146 15.33 -7.21 94.03
C SER A 146 15.54 -5.94 93.20
N ALA A 147 16.18 -4.91 93.76
CA ALA A 147 16.49 -3.68 93.05
C ALA A 147 17.50 -3.90 91.91
N VAL A 148 18.60 -4.64 92.15
CA VAL A 148 19.57 -5.00 91.09
C VAL A 148 18.87 -5.72 89.94
N ASN A 149 18.03 -6.71 90.24
CA ASN A 149 17.29 -7.47 89.24
C ASN A 149 16.30 -6.59 88.45
N ARG A 150 15.52 -5.72 89.13
CA ARG A 150 14.56 -4.83 88.48
C ARG A 150 15.24 -3.82 87.56
N LEU A 151 16.38 -3.25 87.97
CA LEU A 151 17.17 -2.35 87.12
C LEU A 151 17.78 -3.07 85.92
N ALA A 152 18.20 -4.34 86.07
CA ALA A 152 18.63 -5.18 84.96
C ALA A 152 17.53 -5.36 83.91
N LEU A 153 16.33 -5.75 84.36
CA LEU A 153 15.18 -5.98 83.49
C LEU A 153 14.76 -4.69 82.77
N LEU A 154 14.78 -3.54 83.46
CA LEU A 154 14.52 -2.23 82.88
C LEU A 154 15.51 -1.91 81.74
N GLU A 155 16.80 -2.11 81.99
CA GLU A 155 17.86 -1.87 81.01
C GLU A 155 17.70 -2.78 79.78
N PHE A 156 17.40 -4.07 79.99
CA PHE A 156 17.14 -5.03 78.90
C PHE A 156 15.90 -4.68 78.09
N ASP A 157 14.82 -4.24 78.73
CA ASP A 157 13.60 -3.80 78.06
C ASP A 157 13.86 -2.55 77.22
N ILE A 158 14.56 -1.54 77.75
CA ILE A 158 14.98 -0.35 77.00
C ILE A 158 15.79 -0.75 75.75
N MET A 159 16.80 -1.61 75.91
CA MET A 159 17.63 -2.07 74.81
C MET A 159 16.80 -2.78 73.71
N HIS A 160 15.92 -3.71 74.09
CA HIS A 160 15.07 -4.41 73.13
C HIS A 160 14.10 -3.46 72.40
N ARG A 161 13.53 -2.49 73.10
CA ARG A 161 12.62 -1.51 72.49
C ARG A 161 13.36 -0.63 71.50
N TYR A 162 14.55 -0.18 71.85
CA TYR A 162 15.37 0.61 70.94
C TYR A 162 15.81 -0.22 69.73
N ALA A 163 16.18 -1.49 69.92
CA ALA A 163 16.47 -2.42 68.82
C ALA A 163 15.28 -2.56 67.86
N LYS A 164 14.05 -2.69 68.38
CA LYS A 164 12.82 -2.68 67.56
C LYS A 164 12.58 -1.34 66.85
N LYS A 165 12.91 -0.19 67.47
CA LYS A 165 12.84 1.13 66.79
C LYS A 165 13.82 1.16 65.61
N LEU A 166 15.04 0.64 65.80
CA LEU A 166 16.03 0.52 64.72
C LEU A 166 15.53 -0.38 63.57
N ASP A 167 14.91 -1.52 63.87
CA ASP A 167 14.33 -2.41 62.85
C ASP A 167 13.24 -1.71 62.03
N ARG A 168 12.32 -1.04 62.73
CA ARG A 168 11.22 -0.31 62.09
C ARG A 168 11.72 0.82 61.20
N ALA A 169 12.76 1.54 61.64
CA ALA A 169 13.35 2.62 60.84
C ALA A 169 13.97 2.09 59.54
N VAL A 170 14.69 0.96 59.59
CA VAL A 170 15.25 0.32 58.39
C VAL A 170 14.15 -0.10 57.42
N ILE A 171 13.14 -0.85 57.91
CA ILE A 171 12.01 -1.30 57.08
C ILE A 171 11.25 -0.12 56.47
N SER A 172 11.03 0.94 57.26
CA SER A 172 10.34 2.14 56.77
C SER A 172 11.16 2.86 55.70
N SER A 173 12.48 2.95 55.87
CA SER A 173 13.38 3.56 54.89
C SER A 173 13.40 2.76 53.59
N GLU A 174 13.52 1.44 53.66
CA GLU A 174 13.49 0.56 52.48
C GLU A 174 12.17 0.68 51.72
N ARG A 175 11.05 0.67 52.45
CA ARG A 175 9.72 0.89 51.87
C ARG A 175 9.59 2.25 51.19
N GLN A 176 10.13 3.30 51.80
CA GLN A 176 10.09 4.66 51.23
C GLN A 176 10.91 4.75 49.93
N THR A 177 12.08 4.12 49.89
CA THR A 177 12.90 4.04 48.67
C THR A 177 12.14 3.29 47.57
N LEU A 178 11.56 2.13 47.89
CA LEU A 178 10.80 1.33 46.92
C LEU A 178 9.58 2.10 46.36
N ALA A 179 8.84 2.80 47.22
CA ALA A 179 7.74 3.66 46.79
C ALA A 179 8.22 4.79 45.87
N GLY A 180 9.34 5.44 46.23
CA GLY A 180 9.94 6.50 45.40
C GLY A 180 10.45 6.02 44.04
N ASP A 181 10.91 4.77 43.93
CA ASP A 181 11.31 4.17 42.66
C ASP A 181 10.08 3.76 41.83
N PHE A 182 9.03 3.23 42.47
CA PHE A 182 7.74 2.95 41.83
C PHE A 182 7.12 4.21 41.22
N ASP A 183 7.02 5.30 41.99
CA ASP A 183 6.45 6.57 41.52
C ASP A 183 7.23 7.11 40.30
N ARG A 184 8.56 7.00 40.33
CA ARG A 184 9.43 7.43 39.22
C ARG A 184 9.22 6.57 37.97
N SER A 185 9.03 5.27 38.14
CA SER A 185 8.72 4.34 37.05
C SER A 185 7.36 4.62 36.42
N ILE A 186 6.33 4.89 37.22
CA ILE A 186 5.01 5.28 36.72
C ILE A 186 5.09 6.60 35.94
N ALA A 187 5.78 7.60 36.46
CA ALA A 187 5.96 8.88 35.77
C ALA A 187 6.64 8.69 34.39
N SER A 188 7.70 7.88 34.32
CA SER A 188 8.35 7.53 33.05
C SER A 188 7.41 6.83 32.09
N LEU A 189 6.66 5.83 32.56
CA LEU A 189 5.73 5.07 31.73
C LEU A 189 4.60 5.95 31.16
N VAL A 190 4.07 6.88 31.95
CA VAL A 190 3.08 7.86 31.49
C VAL A 190 3.68 8.76 30.40
N GLN A 191 4.89 9.27 30.60
CA GLN A 191 5.58 10.11 29.62
C GLN A 191 5.85 9.35 28.30
N ASP A 192 6.29 8.09 28.38
CA ASP A 192 6.51 7.25 27.21
C ASP A 192 5.18 6.97 26.47
N THR A 193 4.11 6.70 27.22
CA THR A 193 2.77 6.48 26.66
C THR A 193 2.25 7.73 25.96
N ASP A 194 2.47 8.92 26.52
CA ASP A 194 2.14 10.18 25.87
C ASP A 194 2.94 10.41 24.59
N GLY A 195 4.22 10.06 24.58
CA GLY A 195 5.04 10.09 23.36
C GLY A 195 4.51 9.17 22.26
N VAL A 196 4.16 7.93 22.63
CA VAL A 196 3.53 6.97 21.70
C VAL A 196 2.18 7.50 21.19
N ARG A 197 1.36 8.09 22.06
CA ARG A 197 0.07 8.69 21.71
C ARG A 197 0.24 9.81 20.67
N GLU A 198 1.20 10.71 20.86
CA GLU A 198 1.47 11.78 19.92
C GLU A 198 1.92 11.23 18.55
N GLN A 199 2.77 10.21 18.55
CA GLN A 199 3.24 9.57 17.32
C GLN A 199 2.12 8.83 16.58
N LEU A 200 1.24 8.15 17.30
CA LEU A 200 0.06 7.50 16.74
C LEU A 200 -0.90 8.53 16.12
N ALA A 201 -1.10 9.68 16.78
CA ALA A 201 -1.92 10.76 16.23
C ALA A 201 -1.34 11.31 14.92
N LYS A 202 -0.01 11.50 14.84
CA LYS A 202 0.67 11.93 13.60
C LYS A 202 0.51 10.90 12.48
N GLN A 203 0.66 9.61 12.78
CA GLN A 203 0.47 8.53 11.81
C GLN A 203 -0.97 8.45 11.30
N ALA A 204 -1.95 8.56 12.20
CA ALA A 204 -3.37 8.57 11.84
C ALA A 204 -3.71 9.74 10.91
N ALA A 205 -3.20 10.95 11.21
CA ALA A 205 -3.39 12.12 10.36
C ALA A 205 -2.75 11.95 8.96
N SER A 206 -1.54 11.37 8.91
CA SER A 206 -0.88 11.06 7.64
C SER A 206 -1.65 10.03 6.82
N ALA A 207 -2.16 8.97 7.46
CA ALA A 207 -2.97 7.94 6.81
C ALA A 207 -4.29 8.50 6.26
N ASP A 208 -4.97 9.39 7.00
CA ASP A 208 -6.19 10.08 6.54
C ASP A 208 -5.91 10.95 5.31
N MET A 209 -4.81 11.71 5.33
CA MET A 209 -4.37 12.50 4.17
C MET A 209 -4.08 11.64 2.95
N ALA A 210 -3.37 10.52 3.13
CA ALA A 210 -3.08 9.58 2.05
C ALA A 210 -4.35 8.95 1.49
N ALA A 211 -5.29 8.54 2.36
CA ALA A 211 -6.59 7.99 1.95
C ALA A 211 -7.41 9.00 1.13
N LYS A 212 -7.50 10.25 1.59
CA LYS A 212 -8.16 11.34 0.83
C LYS A 212 -7.50 11.57 -0.52
N GLY A 213 -6.16 11.57 -0.58
CA GLY A 213 -5.40 11.68 -1.82
C GLY A 213 -5.70 10.54 -2.80
N MET A 214 -5.75 9.30 -2.31
CA MET A 214 -6.14 8.14 -3.12
C MET A 214 -7.57 8.27 -3.63
N ILE A 215 -8.54 8.64 -2.79
CA ILE A 215 -9.95 8.83 -3.20
C ILE A 215 -10.05 9.91 -4.29
N ALA A 216 -9.33 11.02 -4.15
CA ALA A 216 -9.31 12.08 -5.15
C ALA A 216 -8.76 11.56 -6.49
N LYS A 217 -7.66 10.80 -6.48
CA LYS A 217 -7.10 10.19 -7.69
C LYS A 217 -7.99 9.12 -8.31
N THR A 218 -8.62 8.28 -7.51
CA THR A 218 -9.60 7.31 -8.00
C THR A 218 -10.80 8.02 -8.64
N SER A 219 -11.25 9.14 -8.07
CA SER A 219 -12.33 9.95 -8.65
C SER A 219 -11.92 10.58 -9.99
N GLU A 220 -10.68 11.07 -10.10
CA GLU A 220 -10.13 11.60 -11.35
C GLU A 220 -10.04 10.52 -12.44
N VAL A 221 -9.55 9.32 -12.08
CA VAL A 221 -9.50 8.17 -13.00
C VAL A 221 -10.90 7.73 -13.42
N ALA A 222 -11.87 7.71 -12.50
CA ALA A 222 -13.26 7.39 -12.80
C ALA A 222 -13.85 8.39 -13.80
N ALA A 223 -13.65 9.69 -13.58
CA ALA A 223 -14.09 10.74 -14.49
C ALA A 223 -13.44 10.60 -15.88
N ALA A 224 -12.13 10.36 -15.95
CA ALA A 224 -11.41 10.13 -17.21
C ALA A 224 -11.90 8.87 -17.96
N SER A 225 -12.21 7.81 -17.21
CA SER A 225 -12.77 6.57 -17.76
C SER A 225 -14.17 6.79 -18.31
N GLU A 226 -15.02 7.58 -17.65
CA GLU A 226 -16.34 7.96 -18.14
C GLU A 226 -16.24 8.78 -19.44
N GLN A 227 -15.35 9.76 -19.49
CA GLN A 227 -15.09 10.54 -20.71
C GLN A 227 -14.60 9.65 -21.86
N SER A 228 -13.70 8.70 -21.57
CA SER A 228 -13.23 7.73 -22.57
C SER A 228 -14.36 6.84 -23.06
N ALA A 229 -15.23 6.35 -22.17
CA ALA A 229 -16.40 5.56 -22.56
C ALA A 229 -17.39 6.37 -23.42
N MET A 230 -17.61 7.65 -23.10
CA MET A 230 -18.43 8.54 -23.93
C MET A 230 -17.82 8.75 -25.32
N ALA A 231 -16.52 9.06 -25.40
CA ALA A 231 -15.81 9.23 -26.67
C ALA A 231 -15.86 7.95 -27.53
N MET A 232 -15.71 6.77 -26.91
CA MET A 232 -15.85 5.49 -27.62
C MET A 232 -17.27 5.28 -28.15
N ARG A 233 -18.32 5.65 -27.39
CA ARG A 233 -19.72 5.58 -27.86
C ARG A 233 -19.97 6.53 -29.03
N GLU A 234 -19.43 7.74 -28.97
CA GLU A 234 -19.54 8.74 -30.04
C GLU A 234 -18.81 8.27 -31.31
N ALA A 235 -17.59 7.73 -31.17
CA ALA A 235 -16.83 7.15 -32.27
C ALA A 235 -17.59 5.97 -32.91
N ALA A 236 -18.19 5.09 -32.10
CA ALA A 236 -19.00 3.98 -32.61
C ALA A 236 -20.24 4.46 -33.36
N SER A 237 -20.95 5.48 -32.86
CA SER A 237 -22.09 6.09 -33.54
C SER A 237 -21.69 6.74 -34.86
N THR A 238 -20.57 7.45 -34.87
CA THR A 238 -20.01 8.08 -36.08
C THR A 238 -19.63 7.04 -37.12
N ALA A 239 -18.94 5.96 -36.70
CA ALA A 239 -18.59 4.84 -37.57
C ALA A 239 -19.85 4.16 -38.15
N ALA A 240 -20.89 3.93 -37.34
CA ALA A 240 -22.15 3.38 -37.81
C ALA A 240 -22.85 4.30 -38.82
N GLY A 241 -22.82 5.62 -38.59
CA GLY A 241 -23.32 6.63 -39.52
C GLY A 241 -22.58 6.62 -40.86
N LEU A 242 -21.24 6.58 -40.82
CA LEU A 242 -20.39 6.47 -42.00
C LEU A 242 -20.64 5.18 -42.78
N ILE A 243 -20.76 4.03 -42.11
CA ILE A 243 -21.07 2.75 -42.75
C ILE A 243 -22.41 2.85 -43.50
N ARG A 244 -23.45 3.42 -42.89
CA ARG A 244 -24.75 3.61 -43.56
C ARG A 244 -24.64 4.53 -44.77
N ALA A 245 -23.92 5.65 -44.65
CA ALA A 245 -23.73 6.59 -45.75
C ALA A 245 -22.98 5.93 -46.94
N ILE A 246 -21.96 5.12 -46.64
CA ILE A 246 -21.23 4.34 -47.64
C ILE A 246 -22.17 3.33 -48.33
N GLU A 247 -22.97 2.60 -47.55
CA GLU A 247 -23.89 1.60 -48.10
C GLU A 247 -24.98 2.25 -48.98
N ASP A 248 -25.52 3.40 -48.57
CA ASP A 248 -26.51 4.15 -49.35
C ASP A 248 -25.92 4.72 -50.65
N ALA A 249 -24.72 5.31 -50.59
CA ALA A 249 -23.99 5.78 -51.77
C ALA A 249 -23.68 4.63 -52.74
N ARG A 250 -23.27 3.47 -52.22
CA ARG A 250 -23.01 2.26 -53.00
C ARG A 250 -24.28 1.73 -53.66
N SER A 251 -25.38 1.64 -52.91
CA SER A 251 -26.69 1.22 -53.44
C SER A 251 -27.16 2.14 -54.57
N THR A 252 -27.05 3.46 -54.37
CA THR A 252 -27.39 4.47 -55.37
C THR A 252 -26.53 4.33 -56.64
N ALA A 253 -25.22 4.16 -56.48
CA ALA A 253 -24.31 3.96 -57.61
C ALA A 253 -24.63 2.67 -58.39
N ILE A 254 -24.93 1.56 -57.70
CA ILE A 254 -25.36 0.31 -58.34
C ILE A 254 -26.67 0.52 -59.10
N GLN A 255 -27.67 1.17 -58.50
CA GLN A 255 -28.94 1.46 -59.16
C GLN A 255 -28.76 2.32 -60.41
N GLN A 256 -27.91 3.36 -60.36
CA GLN A 256 -27.59 4.18 -61.52
C GLN A 256 -26.89 3.38 -62.62
N ALA A 257 -25.88 2.57 -62.27
CA ALA A 257 -25.19 1.71 -63.20
C ALA A 257 -26.15 0.69 -63.86
N THR A 258 -27.02 0.06 -63.07
CA THR A 258 -28.05 -0.87 -63.58
C THR A 258 -29.01 -0.17 -64.53
N ARG A 259 -29.53 1.03 -64.18
CA ARG A 259 -30.39 1.82 -65.08
C ARG A 259 -29.65 2.18 -66.37
N GLY A 260 -28.39 2.58 -66.28
CA GLY A 260 -27.53 2.85 -67.44
C GLY A 260 -27.39 1.62 -68.35
N SER A 261 -27.11 0.45 -67.79
CA SER A 261 -27.02 -0.81 -68.55
C SER A 261 -28.36 -1.19 -69.21
N VAL A 262 -29.49 -1.04 -68.51
CA VAL A 262 -30.82 -1.31 -69.08
C VAL A 262 -31.12 -0.37 -70.24
N SER A 263 -30.87 0.93 -70.07
CA SER A 263 -31.06 1.93 -71.13
C SER A 263 -30.19 1.63 -72.35
N ALA A 264 -28.91 1.29 -72.15
CA ALA A 264 -28.02 0.90 -73.24
C ALA A 264 -28.53 -0.34 -73.99
N ASN A 265 -29.03 -1.34 -73.26
CA ASN A 265 -29.59 -2.56 -73.85
C ASN A 265 -30.87 -2.27 -74.67
N GLN A 266 -31.73 -1.37 -74.19
CA GLN A 266 -32.89 -0.90 -74.95
C GLN A 266 -32.48 -0.18 -76.25
N SER A 267 -31.46 0.69 -76.19
CA SER A 267 -30.91 1.34 -77.40
C SER A 267 -30.34 0.32 -78.39
N ILE A 268 -29.59 -0.68 -77.91
CA ILE A 268 -29.07 -1.77 -78.75
C ILE A 268 -30.24 -2.52 -79.42
N GLN A 269 -31.29 -2.88 -78.67
CA GLN A 269 -32.46 -3.52 -79.24
C GLN A 269 -33.12 -2.67 -80.34
N ALA A 270 -33.25 -1.36 -80.13
CA ALA A 270 -33.78 -0.45 -81.14
C ALA A 270 -32.92 -0.44 -82.42
N THR A 271 -31.60 -0.35 -82.28
CA THR A 271 -30.68 -0.44 -83.43
C THR A 271 -30.77 -1.79 -84.14
N ILE A 272 -30.94 -2.90 -83.42
CA ILE A 272 -31.15 -4.22 -84.02
C ILE A 272 -32.43 -4.24 -84.88
N VAL A 273 -33.53 -3.66 -84.40
CA VAL A 273 -34.79 -3.55 -85.15
C VAL A 273 -34.61 -2.71 -86.42
N GLU A 274 -33.88 -1.59 -86.33
CA GLU A 274 -33.55 -0.78 -87.50
C GLU A 274 -32.71 -1.55 -88.53
N VAL A 275 -31.69 -2.28 -88.08
CA VAL A 275 -30.85 -3.12 -88.95
C VAL A 275 -31.68 -4.23 -89.60
N GLN A 276 -32.57 -4.89 -88.87
CA GLN A 276 -33.49 -5.90 -89.43
C GLN A 276 -34.40 -5.29 -90.51
N THR A 277 -34.92 -4.09 -90.27
CA THR A 277 -35.76 -3.37 -91.25
C THR A 277 -34.95 -2.99 -92.50
N SER A 278 -33.72 -2.50 -92.32
CA SER A 278 -32.81 -2.20 -93.43
C SER A 278 -32.46 -3.45 -94.23
N ALA A 279 -32.15 -4.56 -93.56
CA ALA A 279 -31.88 -5.84 -94.21
C ALA A 279 -33.10 -6.36 -95.00
N GLN A 280 -34.32 -6.13 -94.51
CA GLN A 280 -35.54 -6.45 -95.25
C GLN A 280 -35.67 -5.59 -96.52
N ARG A 281 -35.47 -4.28 -96.41
CA ARG A 281 -35.50 -3.39 -97.59
C ARG A 281 -34.45 -3.74 -98.63
N ILE A 282 -33.24 -4.11 -98.20
CA ILE A 282 -32.18 -4.59 -99.11
C ILE A 282 -32.63 -5.87 -99.82
N ARG A 283 -33.25 -6.83 -99.11
CA ARG A 283 -33.81 -8.04 -99.72
C ARG A 283 -34.88 -7.72 -100.75
N ASP A 284 -35.86 -6.90 -100.40
CA ASP A 284 -36.95 -6.51 -101.31
C ASP A 284 -36.41 -5.78 -102.57
N ALA A 285 -35.40 -4.91 -102.39
CA ALA A 285 -34.72 -4.23 -103.49
C ALA A 285 -33.92 -5.20 -104.37
N MET A 286 -33.25 -6.19 -103.78
CA MET A 286 -32.54 -7.24 -104.52
C MET A 286 -33.51 -8.12 -105.35
N ASP A 287 -34.68 -8.45 -104.80
CA ASP A 287 -35.71 -9.19 -105.55
C ASP A 287 -36.25 -8.37 -106.73
N ALA A 288 -36.51 -7.07 -106.54
CA ALA A 288 -36.92 -6.18 -107.61
C ALA A 288 -35.82 -6.03 -108.69
N GLN A 289 -34.56 -5.95 -108.29
CA GLN A 289 -33.42 -5.95 -109.22
C GLN A 289 -33.33 -7.28 -109.99
N ALA A 290 -33.49 -8.42 -109.33
CA ALA A 290 -33.50 -9.73 -110.00
C ALA A 290 -34.61 -9.81 -111.06
N GLN A 291 -35.82 -9.36 -110.74
CA GLN A 291 -36.93 -9.26 -111.68
C GLN A 291 -36.59 -8.34 -112.86
N THR A 292 -35.99 -7.18 -112.60
CA THR A 292 -35.57 -6.22 -113.62
C THR A 292 -34.51 -6.83 -114.55
N VAL A 293 -33.52 -7.54 -113.99
CA VAL A 293 -32.51 -8.26 -114.77
C VAL A 293 -33.17 -9.32 -115.65
N THR A 294 -34.13 -10.09 -115.15
CA THR A 294 -34.89 -11.05 -115.95
C THR A 294 -35.63 -10.37 -117.11
N SER A 295 -36.28 -9.22 -116.88
CA SER A 295 -36.93 -8.45 -117.93
C SER A 295 -35.95 -7.89 -118.97
N ILE A 296 -34.78 -7.41 -118.55
CA ILE A 296 -33.72 -6.94 -119.46
C ILE A 296 -33.24 -8.10 -120.34
N THR A 297 -33.00 -9.28 -119.76
CA THR A 297 -32.59 -10.46 -120.53
C THR A 297 -33.64 -10.83 -121.58
N ALA A 298 -34.94 -10.79 -121.25
CA ALA A 298 -36.01 -11.04 -122.20
C ALA A 298 -36.05 -10.00 -123.35
N ALA A 299 -35.89 -8.71 -123.03
CA ALA A 299 -35.84 -7.66 -124.05
C ALA A 299 -34.62 -7.76 -124.97
N VAL A 300 -33.47 -8.22 -124.45
CA VAL A 300 -32.27 -8.49 -125.25
C VAL A 300 -32.50 -9.67 -126.19
N ASP A 301 -33.16 -10.75 -125.74
CA ASP A 301 -33.56 -11.88 -126.59
C ASP A 301 -34.51 -11.45 -127.71
N GLU A 302 -35.49 -10.60 -127.40
CA GLU A 302 -36.42 -10.05 -128.39
C GLU A 302 -35.70 -9.17 -129.43
N THR A 303 -34.71 -8.38 -128.99
CA THR A 303 -33.87 -7.57 -129.88
C THR A 303 -33.02 -8.46 -130.80
N ALA A 304 -32.49 -9.57 -130.29
CA ALA A 304 -31.73 -10.54 -131.09
C ALA A 304 -32.61 -11.19 -132.18
N LEU A 305 -33.84 -11.57 -131.84
CA LEU A 305 -34.82 -12.10 -132.80
C LEU A 305 -35.20 -11.08 -133.88
N ALA A 306 -35.44 -9.82 -133.49
CA ALA A 306 -35.75 -8.75 -134.43
C ALA A 306 -34.58 -8.47 -135.40
N ALA A 307 -33.34 -8.52 -134.91
CA ALA A 307 -32.14 -8.36 -135.72
C ALA A 307 -31.96 -9.50 -136.75
N ASP A 308 -32.31 -10.74 -136.38
CA ASP A 308 -32.29 -11.89 -137.28
C ASP A 308 -33.33 -11.74 -138.41
N SER A 309 -34.54 -11.31 -138.07
CA SER A 309 -35.60 -11.02 -139.05
C SER A 309 -35.24 -9.87 -140.01
N MET A 310 -34.59 -8.82 -139.51
CA MET A 310 -34.10 -7.72 -140.35
C MET A 310 -33.03 -8.20 -141.34
N SER A 311 -32.11 -9.08 -140.89
CA SER A 311 -31.07 -9.65 -141.75
C SER A 311 -31.65 -10.48 -142.90
N SER A 312 -32.69 -11.28 -142.63
CA SER A 312 -33.43 -12.03 -143.65
C SER A 312 -34.11 -11.12 -144.69
N THR A 313 -34.73 -10.03 -144.23
CA THR A 313 -35.39 -9.06 -145.10
C THR A 313 -34.41 -8.36 -146.05
N ILE A 314 -33.23 -7.97 -145.54
CA ILE A 314 -32.16 -7.37 -146.35
C ILE A 314 -31.67 -8.33 -147.44
N ALA A 315 -31.56 -9.62 -147.15
CA ALA A 315 -31.16 -10.63 -148.14
C ALA A 315 -32.17 -10.73 -149.29
N SER A 316 -33.47 -10.65 -148.99
CA SER A 316 -34.55 -10.69 -150.00
C SER A 316 -34.52 -9.46 -150.92
N ILE A 317 -34.38 -8.25 -150.37
CA ILE A 317 -34.33 -7.00 -151.15
C ILE A 317 -33.16 -7.00 -152.14
N ARG A 318 -32.02 -7.55 -151.71
CA ARG A 318 -30.82 -7.64 -152.57
C ARG A 318 -31.04 -8.52 -153.80
N ASN A 319 -31.85 -9.57 -153.67
CA ASN A 319 -32.14 -10.49 -154.78
C ASN A 319 -33.07 -9.85 -155.82
N ASP A 320 -34.15 -9.20 -155.39
CA ASP A 320 -35.10 -8.51 -156.29
C ASP A 320 -34.44 -7.38 -157.08
N SER A 321 -33.54 -6.63 -156.43
CA SER A 321 -32.75 -5.59 -157.10
C SER A 321 -31.88 -6.14 -158.23
N GLY A 322 -31.43 -7.40 -158.14
CA GLY A 322 -30.68 -8.08 -159.19
C GLY A 322 -31.53 -8.46 -160.40
N MET A 323 -32.79 -8.86 -160.18
CA MET A 323 -33.73 -9.17 -161.28
C MET A 323 -34.09 -7.93 -162.09
N VAL A 324 -34.42 -6.81 -161.41
CA VAL A 324 -34.79 -5.55 -162.08
C VAL A 324 -33.65 -5.03 -162.98
N ALA A 325 -32.40 -5.17 -162.54
CA ALA A 325 -31.25 -4.78 -163.34
C ALA A 325 -31.10 -5.61 -164.63
N SER A 326 -31.51 -6.88 -164.62
CA SER A 326 -31.48 -7.76 -165.79
C SER A 326 -32.55 -7.37 -166.83
N GLU A 327 -33.78 -7.07 -166.38
CA GLU A 327 -34.88 -6.69 -167.26
C GLU A 327 -34.63 -5.36 -167.99
N ILE A 328 -34.03 -4.37 -167.32
CA ILE A 328 -33.64 -3.08 -167.93
C ILE A 328 -32.65 -3.29 -169.09
N SER A 329 -31.74 -4.27 -168.97
CA SER A 329 -30.77 -4.57 -170.02
C SER A 329 -31.42 -5.14 -171.28
N VAL A 330 -32.43 -6.00 -171.13
CA VAL A 330 -33.19 -6.59 -172.24
C VAL A 330 -34.01 -5.52 -172.99
N LEU A 331 -34.65 -4.61 -172.24
CA LEU A 331 -35.43 -3.52 -172.82
C LEU A 331 -34.58 -2.60 -173.72
N SER A 332 -33.33 -2.34 -173.29
CA SER A 332 -32.38 -1.51 -174.05
C SER A 332 -32.01 -2.11 -175.42
N GLN A 333 -31.93 -3.43 -175.55
CA GLN A 333 -31.64 -4.10 -176.82
C GLN A 333 -32.80 -4.04 -177.82
N GLU A 334 -34.05 -4.14 -177.36
CA GLU A 334 -35.24 -4.09 -178.22
C GLU A 334 -35.44 -2.69 -178.85
N PHE A 335 -35.15 -1.62 -178.11
CA PHE A 335 -35.20 -0.24 -178.64
C PHE A 335 -34.21 -0.01 -179.79
N ALA A 336 -33.01 -0.59 -179.72
CA ALA A 336 -32.01 -0.48 -180.79
C ALA A 336 -32.49 -1.13 -182.11
N LYS A 337 -33.23 -2.24 -182.02
CA LYS A 337 -33.81 -2.95 -183.18
C LYS A 337 -34.90 -2.14 -183.88
N MET A 338 -35.68 -1.38 -183.11
CA MET A 338 -36.75 -0.52 -183.64
C MET A 338 -36.20 0.68 -184.42
N GLY A 339 -35.05 1.24 -183.98
CA GLY A 339 -34.33 2.29 -184.71
C GLY A 339 -33.92 1.87 -186.14
N GLY A 340 -33.46 0.63 -186.31
CA GLY A 340 -33.06 0.11 -187.64
C GLY A 340 -34.22 -0.04 -188.62
N ARG A 341 -35.43 -0.36 -188.13
CA ARG A 341 -36.63 -0.51 -188.98
C ARG A 341 -37.17 0.82 -189.51
N LEU A 342 -37.08 1.89 -188.72
CA LEU A 342 -37.51 3.23 -189.15
C LEU A 342 -36.63 3.78 -190.27
N GLN A 343 -35.32 3.50 -190.24
CA GLN A 343 -34.38 3.95 -191.25
C GLN A 343 -34.57 3.27 -192.62
N GLN A 344 -35.00 2.01 -192.63
CA GLN A 344 -35.39 1.32 -193.86
C GLN A 344 -36.67 1.88 -194.49
N LEU A 345 -37.62 2.35 -193.67
CA LEU A 345 -38.86 2.96 -194.14
C LEU A 345 -38.59 4.33 -194.81
N GLU A 346 -37.63 5.08 -194.28
CA GLU A 346 -37.20 6.36 -194.85
C GLU A 346 -36.55 6.18 -196.23
N GLN A 347 -35.69 5.16 -196.40
CA GLN A 347 -35.09 4.85 -197.70
C GLN A 347 -36.13 4.47 -198.75
N ALA A 348 -37.11 3.63 -198.40
CA ALA A 348 -38.18 3.23 -199.32
C ALA A 348 -39.07 4.41 -199.74
N ALA A 349 -39.34 5.36 -198.83
CA ALA A 349 -40.11 6.56 -199.14
C ALA A 349 -39.35 7.51 -200.09
N SER A 350 -38.03 7.62 -199.96
CA SER A 350 -37.18 8.43 -200.85
C SER A 350 -37.11 7.83 -202.28
N GLU A 351 -37.11 6.50 -202.38
CA GLU A 351 -37.12 5.77 -203.66
C GLU A 351 -38.45 5.94 -204.43
N PHE A 352 -39.57 6.08 -203.69
CA PHE A 352 -40.89 6.35 -204.28
C PHE A 352 -41.01 7.77 -204.83
N SER A 353 -40.51 8.77 -204.09
CA SER A 353 -40.65 10.18 -204.50
C SER A 353 -39.91 10.52 -205.79
N ARG A 354 -38.83 9.83 -206.13
CA ARG A 354 -38.08 10.10 -207.37
C ARG A 354 -38.69 9.50 -208.63
N ARG A 355 -39.65 8.60 -208.51
CA ARG A 355 -40.34 7.98 -209.67
C ARG A 355 -41.50 8.82 -210.22
N VAL A 356 -41.81 9.97 -209.61
CA VAL A 356 -43.02 10.77 -209.89
C VAL A 356 -42.71 12.21 -210.37
N ALA A 357 -41.45 12.55 -210.64
CA ALA A 357 -41.02 13.79 -211.29
C ALA A 357 -39.99 13.46 -212.39
#